data_AF-A0AAW9K4B4-F1
#
_entry.id   AF-A0AAW9K4B4-F1
#
_cell.length_a   1.000
_cell.length_b   1.000
_cell.length_c   1.000
_cell.angle_alpha   90.00
_cell.angle_beta   90.00
_cell.angle_gamma   90.00
#
_symmetry.space_group_name_H-M   'P 1'
#
loop_
_entity.id
_entity.type
_entity.pdbx_description
1 polymer ?
#
loop_
_entity_poly.entity_id
_entity_poly.type
_entity_poly.pdbx_seq_one_letter_code
_entity_poly.pdbx_strand_id
1 'polypeptide(L)' 'MLFGKNKKGLLRKEYDESLLELMYKTKDEWEYKKDIEDSVFDKDGLLFAQTKLAEAKYFYLFKEARIRKLKSTKVR' A
#
# COMPACT_ATOMS: atom_id res chain seq x y z
N MET A 1 37.28 -3.54 -1.33
CA MET A 1 35.91 -3.66 -1.93
C MET A 1 34.86 -3.33 -0.86
N LEU A 2 34.34 -2.09 -0.84
CA LEU A 2 33.44 -1.54 0.20
C LEU A 2 31.94 -1.68 -0.14
N PHE A 3 31.56 -2.78 -0.80
CA PHE A 3 30.16 -3.09 -1.12
C PHE A 3 29.75 -4.46 -0.58
N GLY A 4 30.30 -4.80 0.59
CA GLY A 4 30.08 -6.04 1.30
C GLY A 4 28.62 -6.22 1.74
N LYS A 5 28.20 -7.48 1.77
CA LYS A 5 26.86 -8.03 2.02
C LYS A 5 25.97 -7.32 3.06
N ASN A 6 26.55 -6.58 4.01
CA ASN A 6 25.86 -5.80 5.04
C ASN A 6 24.95 -4.70 4.46
N LYS A 7 25.39 -3.98 3.42
CA LYS A 7 24.54 -2.97 2.73
C LYS A 7 23.31 -3.59 2.06
N LYS A 8 23.42 -4.84 1.58
CA LYS A 8 22.29 -5.55 0.94
C LYS A 8 21.19 -5.92 1.95
N GLY A 9 21.55 -6.24 3.19
CA GLY A 9 20.59 -6.51 4.26
C GLY A 9 19.83 -5.25 4.68
N LEU A 10 20.55 -4.13 4.84
CA LEU A 10 19.97 -2.82 5.14
C LEU A 10 18.99 -2.36 4.05
N LEU A 11 19.39 -2.43 2.77
CA LEU A 11 18.54 -2.02 1.65
C LEU A 11 17.26 -2.86 1.54
N ARG A 12 17.35 -4.16 1.84
CA ARG A 12 16.17 -5.04 1.88
C ARG A 12 15.21 -4.60 2.98
N LYS A 13 15.72 -4.32 4.18
CA LYS A 13 14.91 -3.87 5.31
C LYS A 13 14.24 -2.52 5.03
N GLU A 14 14.97 -1.55 4.49
CA GLU A 14 14.44 -0.23 4.13
C GLU A 14 13.32 -0.32 3.10
N TYR A 15 13.50 -1.17 2.08
CA TYR A 15 12.44 -1.42 1.10
C TYR A 15 11.21 -2.04 1.75
N ASP A 16 11.40 -3.06 2.60
CA ASP A 16 10.31 -3.77 3.26
C ASP A 16 9.51 -2.83 4.19
N GLU A 17 10.20 -1.92 4.90
CA GLU A 17 9.59 -0.85 5.69
C GLU A 17 8.81 0.14 4.82
N SER A 18 9.40 0.55 3.69
CA SER A 18 8.75 1.46 2.73
C SER A 18 7.49 0.83 2.11
N LEU A 19 7.54 -0.47 1.80
CA LEU A 19 6.40 -1.20 1.25
C LEU A 19 5.25 -1.27 2.28
N LEU A 20 5.56 -1.54 3.55
CA LEU A 20 4.57 -1.52 4.62
C LEU A 20 3.96 -0.12 4.79
N GLU A 21 4.78 0.93 4.80
CA GLU A 21 4.29 2.30 4.88
C GLU A 21 3.37 2.66 3.70
N LEU A 22 3.74 2.25 2.49
CA LEU A 22 2.92 2.44 1.30
C LEU A 22 1.58 1.69 1.39
N MET A 23 1.59 0.47 1.93
CA MET A 23 0.35 -0.29 2.17
C MET A 23 -0.57 0.42 3.16
N TYR A 24 -0.05 1.01 4.23
CA TYR A 24 -0.87 1.78 5.18
C TYR A 24 -1.43 3.05 4.54
N LYS A 25 -0.61 3.81 3.81
CA LYS A 25 -1.07 5.03 3.12
C LYS A 25 -2.16 4.75 2.09
N THR A 26 -1.99 3.71 1.28
CA THR A 26 -2.98 3.34 0.26
C THR A 26 -4.25 2.76 0.86
N LYS A 27 -4.16 2.09 2.01
CA LYS A 27 -5.34 1.70 2.79
C LYS A 27 -6.12 2.93 3.23
N ASP A 28 -5.46 3.87 3.92
CA ASP A 28 -6.12 5.07 4.45
C ASP A 28 -6.71 5.92 3.29
N GLU A 29 -6.04 5.99 2.13
CA GLU A 29 -6.57 6.66 0.93
C GLU A 29 -7.81 5.97 0.38
N TRP A 30 -7.82 4.64 0.31
CA TRP A 30 -8.96 3.87 -0.18
C TRP A 30 -10.17 4.01 0.75
N GLU A 31 -9.96 3.90 2.06
CA GLU A 31 -11.00 4.10 3.07
C GLU A 31 -11.60 5.51 2.96
N TYR A 32 -10.77 6.53 2.87
CA TYR A 32 -11.23 7.92 2.69
C TYR A 32 -12.07 8.12 1.42
N LYS A 33 -11.63 7.59 0.27
CA LYS A 33 -12.39 7.72 -0.99
C LYS A 33 -13.71 6.97 -0.94
N LYS A 34 -13.71 5.80 -0.30
CA LYS A 34 -14.92 5.02 -0.11
C LYS A 34 -15.93 5.74 0.78
N ASP A 35 -15.46 6.35 1.88
CA ASP A 35 -16.32 7.13 2.77
C ASP A 35 -16.96 8.34 2.04
N ILE A 36 -16.19 9.01 1.17
CA ILE A 36 -16.73 10.08 0.32
C ILE A 36 -17.78 9.51 -0.64
N GLU A 37 -17.46 8.45 -1.37
CA GLU A 37 -18.38 7.83 -2.33
C GLU A 37 -19.70 7.40 -1.66
N ASP A 38 -19.64 6.81 -0.47
CA ASP A 38 -20.80 6.39 0.30
C ASP A 38 -21.62 7.58 0.84
N SER A 39 -20.99 8.73 1.05
CA SER A 39 -21.63 9.96 1.55
C SER A 39 -22.30 10.79 0.46
N VAL A 40 -21.92 10.60 -0.80
CA VAL A 40 -22.46 11.37 -1.93
C VAL A 40 -23.76 10.73 -2.43
N PHE A 41 -24.83 11.52 -2.43
CA PHE A 41 -26.16 11.05 -2.89
C PHE A 41 -26.21 10.81 -4.41
N ASP A 42 -25.49 11.65 -5.18
CA ASP A 42 -25.50 11.60 -6.64
C ASP A 42 -24.32 10.80 -7.17
N LYS A 43 -24.58 9.67 -7.83
CA LYS A 43 -23.53 8.73 -8.24
C LYS A 43 -22.72 9.30 -9.42
N ASP A 44 -21.56 9.87 -9.11
CA ASP A 44 -20.56 10.30 -10.10
C ASP A 44 -19.68 9.13 -10.55
N GLY A 45 -19.66 8.87 -11.86
CA GLY A 45 -18.82 7.83 -12.46
C GLY A 45 -17.32 8.08 -12.31
N LEU A 46 -16.90 9.34 -12.22
CA LEU A 46 -15.51 9.69 -11.96
C LEU A 46 -15.11 9.30 -10.53
N LEU A 47 -15.98 9.59 -9.56
CA LEU A 47 -15.77 9.24 -8.15
C LEU A 47 -15.65 7.72 -7.98
N PHE A 48 -16.58 6.96 -8.56
CA PHE A 48 -16.52 5.49 -8.57
C PHE A 48 -15.19 4.97 -9.17
N ALA A 49 -14.77 5.52 -10.31
CA ALA A 49 -13.52 5.13 -10.95
C ALA A 49 -12.29 5.45 -10.06
N GLN A 50 -12.30 6.58 -9.34
CA GLN A 50 -11.23 6.96 -8.41
C GLN A 50 -11.17 6.05 -7.19
N THR A 51 -12.31 5.66 -6.61
CA THR A 51 -12.36 4.69 -5.51
C THR A 51 -11.83 3.34 -5.98
N LYS A 52 -12.28 2.86 -7.15
CA LYS A 52 -11.80 1.60 -7.74
C LYS A 52 -10.31 1.60 -8.06
N LEU A 53 -9.77 2.74 -8.49
CA LEU A 53 -8.33 2.88 -8.69
C LEU A 53 -7.56 2.78 -7.37
N ALA A 54 -8.05 3.41 -6.29
CA ALA A 54 -7.41 3.33 -4.97
C ALA A 54 -7.48 1.91 -4.40
N GLU A 55 -8.62 1.24 -4.56
CA GLU A 55 -8.81 -0.18 -4.24
C GLU A 55 -7.76 -1.04 -4.96
N ALA A 56 -7.66 -0.92 -6.29
CA ALA A 56 -6.71 -1.70 -7.08
C ALA A 56 -5.25 -1.48 -6.66
N LYS A 57 -4.85 -0.23 -6.35
CA LYS A 57 -3.51 0.08 -5.83
C LYS A 57 -3.25 -0.62 -4.50
N TYR A 58 -4.17 -0.53 -3.55
CA TYR A 58 -4.03 -1.17 -2.25
C TYR A 58 -3.92 -2.70 -2.38
N PHE A 59 -4.81 -3.34 -3.15
CA PHE A 59 -4.78 -4.79 -3.35
C PHE A 59 -3.53 -5.28 -4.09
N TYR A 60 -3.01 -4.50 -5.05
CA TYR A 60 -1.78 -4.84 -5.75
C TYR A 60 -0.59 -4.99 -4.79
N LEU A 61 -0.50 -4.14 -3.77
CA LEU A 61 0.62 -4.19 -2.82
C LEU A 61 0.63 -5.47 -1.96
N PHE A 62 -0.51 -6.12 -1.73
CA PHE A 62 -0.52 -7.44 -1.08
C PHE A 62 0.15 -8.51 -1.93
N LYS A 63 0.04 -8.42 -3.25
CA LYS A 63 0.76 -9.33 -4.16
C LYS A 63 2.28 -9.18 -3.98
N GLU A 64 2.76 -7.94 -3.95
CA GLU A 64 4.18 -7.62 -3.72
C GLU A 64 4.65 -8.07 -2.33
N ALA A 65 3.84 -7.82 -1.29
CA ALA A 65 4.12 -8.24 0.08
C ALA A 65 4.26 -9.77 0.20
N ARG A 66 3.40 -10.52 -0.51
CA ARG A 66 3.46 -11.99 -0.57
C ARG A 66 4.70 -12.49 -1.27
N ILE A 67 5.08 -11.89 -2.41
CA ILE A 67 6.30 -12.25 -3.15
C ILE A 67 7.54 -12.08 -2.26
N ARG A 68 7.55 -11.01 -1.45
CA ARG A 68 8.65 -10.73 -0.51
C ARG A 68 8.61 -11.51 0.79
N LYS A 69 7.52 -12.24 1.07
CA LYS A 69 7.29 -12.93 2.34
C LYS A 69 7.44 -11.98 3.52
N LEU A 70 6.88 -10.77 3.39
CA LEU A 70 6.87 -9.78 4.47
C LEU A 70 6.26 -10.41 5.71
N LYS A 71 7.00 -10.37 6.82
CA LYS A 71 6.47 -10.73 8.14
C LYS A 71 5.79 -9.50 8.71
N SER A 72 4.48 -9.58 8.92
CA SER A 72 3.73 -8.53 9.64
C SER A 72 4.30 -8.40 11.04
N THR A 73 5.24 -7.46 11.23
CA THR A 73 5.93 -7.24 12.51
C THR A 73 5.36 -6.02 13.23
N LYS A 74 4.65 -5.14 12.52
CA LYS A 74 3.88 -4.04 13.12
C LYS A 74 2.41 -4.41 13.19
N VAL A 75 1.94 -4.67 14.41
CA VAL A 75 0.53 -4.59 14.79
C VAL A 75 0.23 -3.10 14.92
N ARG A 76 -0.68 -2.56 14.09
CA ARG A 76 -1.21 -1.20 14.26
C ARG A 76 -2.25 -1.22 15.37
#